data_AF-A0A2V5KEW7-F1
#
_entry.id   AF-A0A2V5KEW7-F1
#
_cell.length_a   1.000
_cell.length_b   1.000
_cell.length_c   1.000
_cell.angle_alpha   90.00
_cell.angle_beta   90.00
_cell.angle_gamma   90.00
#
_symmetry.space_group_name_H-M   'P 1'
#
loop_
_entity.id
_entity.type
_entity.pdbx_description
1 polymer ?
#
loop_
_entity_poly.entity_id
_entity_poly.type
_entity_poly.pdbx_seq_one_letter_code
_entity_poly.pdbx_strand_id
1 'polypeptide(L)'
;MFHLQKTSCSTMAIFAVCPTTAHAPRFDVQRGRHAIPLCLLIMFAVCGTAQINPGTVETQKKRVIIRAGTLLDGRGHVSRDTRIIVEGSKIAALDPKASPVDYDLRSFTVLPGWIDSHVHITWSFGENGKNAGADGTTQFAAYQSASNAWLTLMAGFTTVQSVGSPTDVPLRDAIATGVLPGPRILTAIEPLQGKGEKTGTLDEIRAFVRKQKDAGADLIKIFASASIRQGGGMTLSQDQLNAACDEANKQGLRTLVHAYKDAVRAAAFAGCTEVEHGTMIACAMRESIRRAR
;
A
#
# COMPACT_ATOMS: atom_id res chain seq x y z
N MET A 1 -28.36 3.91 19.61
CA MET A 1 -27.55 5.01 19.06
C MET A 1 -27.37 6.03 20.16
N PHE A 2 -26.32 5.88 20.96
CA PHE A 2 -25.74 7.01 21.66
C PHE A 2 -24.76 7.67 20.70
N HIS A 3 -24.78 8.99 20.71
CA HIS A 3 -24.00 9.90 19.90
C HIS A 3 -22.93 10.50 20.80
N LEU A 4 -21.66 10.50 20.38
CA LEU A 4 -20.52 11.34 20.79
C LEU A 4 -19.23 10.60 20.36
N GLN A 5 -18.14 11.18 19.85
CA GLN A 5 -17.79 12.44 19.20
C GLN A 5 -16.28 12.28 18.86
N LYS A 6 -15.78 13.06 17.90
CA LYS A 6 -14.35 13.40 17.65
C LYS A 6 -13.50 12.38 16.88
N THR A 7 -13.40 12.69 15.60
CA THR A 7 -12.21 12.64 14.74
C THR A 7 -10.88 12.69 15.49
N SER A 8 -10.06 11.65 15.31
CA SER A 8 -8.60 11.75 15.30
C SER A 8 -8.03 10.60 14.48
N CYS A 9 -7.40 10.97 13.38
CA CYS A 9 -6.69 10.11 12.44
C CYS A 9 -5.49 9.44 13.12
N SER A 10 -5.47 8.09 13.20
CA SER A 10 -4.30 7.21 13.38
C SER A 10 -4.79 5.80 13.69
N THR A 11 -5.12 5.01 12.66
CA THR A 11 -5.55 3.62 12.85
C THR A 11 -4.31 2.72 12.77
N MET A 12 -3.79 2.33 13.93
CA MET A 12 -2.90 1.17 14.03
C MET A 12 -3.79 -0.08 14.05
N ALA A 13 -3.79 -0.85 12.96
CA ALA A 13 -4.54 -2.10 12.90
C ALA A 13 -3.78 -3.18 13.69
N ILE A 14 -4.28 -3.51 14.89
CA ILE A 14 -3.84 -4.68 15.64
C ILE A 14 -4.87 -5.78 15.37
N PHE A 15 -4.44 -6.88 14.77
CA PHE A 15 -5.31 -7.99 14.41
C PHE A 15 -5.51 -8.93 15.59
N ALA A 16 -6.74 -9.02 16.08
CA ALA A 16 -7.22 -10.08 16.94
C ALA A 16 -8.52 -10.62 16.33
N VAL A 17 -8.56 -11.93 16.06
CA VAL A 17 -9.70 -12.60 15.43
C VAL A 17 -10.67 -13.07 16.53
N CYS A 18 -11.94 -12.67 16.45
CA CYS A 18 -13.04 -13.17 17.31
C CYS A 18 -14.37 -13.23 16.51
N PRO A 19 -15.27 -14.21 16.72
CA PRO A 19 -16.42 -14.41 15.85
C PRO A 19 -17.76 -13.88 16.41
N THR A 20 -18.69 -13.66 15.45
CA THR A 20 -20.18 -13.72 15.48
C THR A 20 -21.07 -12.43 15.51
N THR A 21 -21.82 -12.30 14.40
CA THR A 21 -23.25 -11.97 14.15
C THR A 21 -24.06 -11.01 15.05
N ALA A 22 -24.69 -9.99 14.43
CA ALA A 22 -26.12 -9.63 14.63
C ALA A 22 -26.59 -8.50 13.67
N HIS A 23 -27.92 -8.46 13.44
CA HIS A 23 -28.68 -7.70 12.45
C HIS A 23 -28.89 -6.20 12.75
N ALA A 24 -29.14 -5.40 11.70
CA ALA A 24 -29.45 -3.97 11.76
C ALA A 24 -30.93 -3.65 11.43
N PRO A 25 -31.56 -2.64 12.07
CA PRO A 25 -32.81 -2.07 11.59
C PRO A 25 -32.61 -0.73 10.84
N ARG A 26 -33.54 -0.47 9.90
CA ARG A 26 -33.60 0.70 9.01
C ARG A 26 -34.08 1.96 9.74
N PHE A 27 -33.54 3.12 9.36
CA PHE A 27 -34.04 4.44 9.75
C PHE A 27 -34.70 5.13 8.54
N ASP A 28 -35.89 5.67 8.77
CA ASP A 28 -36.67 6.52 7.86
C ASP A 28 -36.32 8.01 8.13
N VAL A 29 -36.15 8.80 7.06
CA VAL A 29 -35.78 10.23 7.13
C VAL A 29 -36.95 11.06 6.64
N GLN A 30 -37.66 11.70 7.57
CA GLN A 30 -38.61 12.75 7.22
C GLN A 30 -37.90 14.10 7.01
N ARG A 31 -38.10 14.69 5.84
CA ARG A 31 -37.65 16.05 5.46
C ARG A 31 -38.63 17.10 5.97
N GLY A 32 -38.22 17.92 6.93
CA GLY A 32 -38.89 19.18 7.27
C GLY A 32 -38.30 20.35 6.47
N ARG A 33 -39.14 21.02 5.67
CA ARG A 33 -38.85 22.31 5.01
C ARG A 33 -39.26 23.43 5.96
N HIS A 34 -38.37 24.36 6.31
CA HIS A 34 -38.77 25.66 6.87
C HIS A 34 -37.99 26.81 6.21
N ALA A 35 -38.76 27.83 5.86
CA ALA A 35 -38.39 29.02 5.13
C ALA A 35 -37.64 30.03 6.02
N ILE A 36 -36.75 30.81 5.39
CA ILE A 36 -35.99 31.90 6.03
C ILE A 36 -36.45 33.22 5.41
N PRO A 37 -36.94 34.21 6.17
CA PRO A 37 -36.98 35.59 5.73
C PRO A 37 -35.81 36.39 6.32
N LEU A 38 -35.06 36.99 5.41
CA LEU A 38 -34.48 38.34 5.42
C LEU A 38 -34.44 39.10 6.77
N CYS A 39 -33.24 39.31 7.31
CA CYS A 39 -32.94 40.47 8.17
C CYS A 39 -31.52 40.96 7.85
N LEU A 40 -31.48 42.09 7.15
CA LEU A 40 -30.30 42.83 6.73
C LEU A 40 -30.09 43.98 7.74
N LEU A 41 -28.82 44.31 8.02
CA LEU A 41 -28.31 45.42 8.84
C LEU A 41 -28.28 45.26 10.38
N ILE A 42 -27.07 45.13 10.93
CA ILE A 42 -26.33 46.12 11.75
C ILE A 42 -25.19 45.37 12.44
N MET A 43 -23.93 45.65 12.07
CA MET A 43 -22.81 45.47 13.01
C MET A 43 -21.65 46.39 12.61
N PHE A 44 -21.67 47.60 13.18
CA PHE A 44 -20.52 48.48 13.23
C PHE A 44 -19.53 47.95 14.27
N ALA A 45 -18.30 47.70 13.80
CA ALA A 45 -17.02 47.94 14.47
C ALA A 45 -16.95 47.82 16.00
N VAL A 46 -16.51 46.66 16.48
CA VAL A 46 -15.58 46.55 17.62
C VAL A 46 -14.43 45.66 17.19
N CYS A 47 -13.42 46.27 16.56
CA CYS A 47 -12.14 45.64 16.27
C CYS A 47 -11.29 45.66 17.55
N GLY A 48 -11.71 44.88 18.55
CA GLY A 48 -10.90 44.57 19.72
C GLY A 48 -9.92 43.47 19.34
N THR A 49 -8.62 43.77 19.38
CA THR A 49 -7.53 42.82 19.12
C THR A 49 -7.53 41.71 20.16
N ALA A 50 -8.30 40.63 19.93
CA ALA A 50 -8.06 39.36 20.55
C ALA A 50 -6.76 38.82 19.94
N GLN A 51 -5.64 38.98 20.64
CA GLN A 51 -4.42 38.24 20.33
C GLN A 51 -4.72 36.76 20.50
N ILE A 52 -5.05 36.11 19.39
CA ILE A 52 -5.07 34.67 19.29
C ILE A 52 -3.59 34.28 19.33
N ASN A 53 -3.07 34.02 20.53
CA ASN A 53 -1.80 33.30 20.63
C ASN A 53 -2.03 31.99 19.87
N PRO A 54 -1.28 31.69 18.81
CA PRO A 54 -1.24 30.35 18.26
C PRO A 54 -0.49 29.52 19.29
N GLY A 55 -1.18 29.15 20.36
CA GLY A 55 -0.73 28.09 21.24
C GLY A 55 -0.51 26.91 20.33
N THR A 56 0.76 26.54 20.16
CA THR A 56 1.13 25.27 19.57
C THR A 56 0.35 24.22 20.35
N VAL A 57 -0.72 23.70 19.75
CA VAL A 57 -1.36 22.48 20.23
C VAL A 57 -0.32 21.42 19.98
N GLU A 58 0.56 21.24 20.95
CA GLU A 58 1.47 20.12 20.98
C GLU A 58 0.56 18.91 21.18
N THR A 59 0.24 18.24 20.07
CA THR A 59 -0.55 17.01 20.09
C THR A 59 0.25 16.01 20.91
N GLN A 60 -0.04 15.92 22.21
CA GLN A 60 0.52 14.93 23.13
C GLN A 60 0.47 13.59 22.41
N LYS A 61 1.65 13.05 22.06
CA LYS A 61 1.73 11.79 21.31
C LYS A 61 1.08 10.73 22.19
N LYS A 62 -0.10 10.28 21.78
CA LYS A 62 -0.87 9.30 22.54
C LYS A 62 -0.01 8.04 22.68
N ARG A 63 0.42 7.78 23.91
CA ARG A 63 1.10 6.54 24.28
C ARG A 63 0.05 5.45 24.43
N VAL A 64 0.30 4.30 23.82
CA VAL A 64 -0.56 3.11 23.86
C VAL A 64 0.29 1.92 24.30
N ILE A 65 -0.16 1.19 25.31
CA ILE A 65 0.51 0.01 25.86
C ILE A 65 -0.35 -1.22 25.60
N ILE A 66 0.19 -2.15 24.82
CA ILE A 66 -0.48 -3.40 24.43
C ILE A 66 0.22 -4.55 25.13
N ARG A 67 -0.48 -5.30 25.99
CA ARG A 67 0.04 -6.53 26.57
C ARG A 67 -0.17 -7.70 25.61
N ALA A 68 0.90 -8.40 25.26
CA ALA A 68 0.86 -9.55 24.38
C ALA A 68 1.25 -10.82 25.14
N GLY A 69 0.48 -11.90 24.96
CA GLY A 69 0.83 -13.20 25.53
C GLY A 69 2.08 -13.78 24.86
N THR A 70 2.10 -13.70 23.53
CA THR A 70 3.23 -14.08 22.70
C THR A 70 3.49 -12.98 21.69
N LEU A 71 4.75 -12.59 21.52
CA LEU A 71 5.19 -11.65 20.50
C LEU A 71 6.24 -12.33 19.62
N LEU A 72 5.97 -12.40 18.32
CA LEU A 72 6.94 -12.76 17.29
C LEU A 72 7.51 -11.45 16.72
N ASP A 73 8.84 -11.28 16.67
CA ASP A 73 9.44 -10.02 16.23
C ASP A 73 9.70 -9.92 14.72
N GLY A 74 9.41 -11.00 13.98
CA GLY A 74 9.68 -11.10 12.54
C GLY A 74 11.14 -11.37 12.18
N ARG A 75 12.05 -11.46 13.17
CA ARG A 75 13.48 -11.77 12.99
C ARG A 75 13.87 -13.13 13.58
N GLY A 76 12.88 -13.92 13.99
CA GLY A 76 13.05 -15.24 14.57
C GLY A 76 13.02 -15.27 16.11
N HIS A 77 12.87 -14.12 16.78
CA HIS A 77 12.75 -14.09 18.24
C HIS A 77 11.29 -14.18 18.69
N VAL A 78 11.09 -14.86 19.82
CA VAL A 78 9.80 -15.00 20.50
C VAL A 78 9.91 -14.46 21.91
N SER A 79 9.03 -13.54 22.29
CA SER A 79 8.88 -13.05 23.66
C SER A 79 7.54 -13.49 24.24
N ARG A 80 7.49 -13.80 25.55
CA ARG A 80 6.27 -14.18 26.27
C ARG A 80 5.96 -13.14 27.35
N ASP A 81 4.67 -12.89 27.58
CA ASP A 81 4.14 -11.91 28.55
C ASP A 81 4.89 -10.57 28.52
N THR A 82 4.97 -9.98 27.31
CA THR A 82 5.63 -8.68 27.10
C THR A 82 4.60 -7.60 26.78
N ARG A 83 5.01 -6.34 26.81
CA ARG A 83 4.14 -5.21 26.45
C ARG A 83 4.80 -4.34 25.41
N ILE A 84 4.03 -3.98 24.39
CA ILE A 84 4.45 -3.14 23.28
C ILE A 84 4.02 -1.72 23.64
N ILE A 85 5.00 -0.82 23.73
CA ILE A 85 4.75 0.60 23.91
C ILE A 85 4.77 1.26 22.54
N VAL A 86 3.66 1.89 22.18
CA VAL A 86 3.49 2.62 20.94
C VAL A 86 3.33 4.10 21.24
N GLU A 87 4.07 4.94 20.54
CA GLU A 87 3.98 6.39 20.64
C GLU A 87 3.73 6.97 19.24
N GLY A 88 2.54 7.52 19.04
CA GLY A 88 2.11 7.94 17.71
C GLY A 88 2.11 6.77 16.72
N SER A 89 2.96 6.82 15.70
CA SER A 89 3.04 5.82 14.63
C SER A 89 4.23 4.84 14.76
N LYS A 90 4.88 4.78 15.93
CA LYS A 90 6.08 3.97 16.14
C LYS A 90 5.96 3.09 17.38
N ILE A 91 6.53 1.90 17.30
CA ILE A 91 6.85 1.09 18.48
C ILE A 91 8.06 1.75 19.15
N ALA A 92 7.86 2.31 20.34
CA ALA A 92 8.89 3.00 21.10
C ALA A 92 9.78 2.02 21.88
N ALA A 93 9.16 0.99 22.48
CA ALA A 93 9.86 0.00 23.28
C ALA A 93 9.04 -1.28 23.47
N LEU A 94 9.73 -2.33 23.91
CA LEU A 94 9.12 -3.52 24.52
C LEU A 94 9.49 -3.53 26.00
N ASP A 95 8.49 -3.52 26.88
CA ASP A 95 8.70 -3.50 28.33
C ASP A 95 7.62 -4.33 29.05
N PRO A 96 7.96 -5.52 29.59
CA PRO A 96 7.02 -6.38 30.32
C PRO A 96 6.35 -5.72 31.54
N LYS A 97 6.92 -4.63 32.07
CA LYS A 97 6.43 -3.94 33.27
C LYS A 97 5.59 -2.70 32.95
N ALA A 98 5.56 -2.23 31.70
CA ALA A 98 4.92 -0.98 31.30
C ALA A 98 3.42 -0.92 31.66
N SER A 99 2.99 0.12 32.36
CA SER A 99 1.60 0.30 32.81
C SER A 99 1.12 1.76 32.63
N PRO A 100 -0.20 2.02 32.63
CA PRO A 100 -1.29 1.04 32.58
C PRO A 100 -1.36 0.30 31.23
N VAL A 101 -2.01 -0.86 31.18
CA VAL A 101 -2.25 -1.58 29.92
C VAL A 101 -3.52 -1.03 29.29
N ASP A 102 -3.43 -0.54 28.05
CA ASP A 102 -4.58 -0.03 27.29
C ASP A 102 -5.30 -1.15 26.55
N TYR A 103 -4.54 -2.10 25.98
CA TYR A 103 -5.08 -3.26 25.26
C TYR A 103 -4.48 -4.56 25.80
N ASP A 104 -5.33 -5.45 26.27
CA ASP A 104 -4.92 -6.74 26.81
C ASP A 104 -5.14 -7.86 25.79
N LEU A 105 -4.06 -8.25 25.11
CA LEU A 105 -4.00 -9.32 24.12
C LEU A 105 -3.23 -10.53 24.66
N ARG A 106 -3.25 -10.76 25.98
CA ARG A 106 -2.58 -11.92 26.62
C ARG A 106 -2.97 -13.28 26.03
N SER A 107 -4.18 -13.40 25.52
CA SER A 107 -4.67 -14.65 24.92
C SER A 107 -4.26 -14.82 23.45
N PHE A 108 -3.54 -13.86 22.88
CA PHE A 108 -3.17 -13.85 21.46
C PHE A 108 -1.66 -13.89 21.24
N THR A 109 -1.30 -14.28 20.01
CA THR A 109 0.03 -14.08 19.45
C THR A 109 0.02 -12.82 18.59
N VAL A 110 0.89 -11.87 18.90
CA VAL A 110 1.08 -10.64 18.15
C VAL A 110 2.30 -10.79 17.24
N LEU A 111 2.20 -10.29 16.02
CA LEU A 111 3.23 -10.32 14.99
C LEU A 111 3.24 -8.97 14.23
N PRO A 112 4.33 -8.64 13.52
CA PRO A 112 4.32 -7.54 12.56
C PRO A 112 3.21 -7.73 11.52
N GLY A 113 2.69 -6.61 11.01
CA GLY A 113 1.75 -6.67 9.90
C GLY A 113 2.39 -7.30 8.66
N TRP A 114 1.59 -8.03 7.89
CA TRP A 114 2.06 -8.75 6.71
C TRP A 114 2.38 -7.79 5.57
N ILE A 115 3.27 -8.24 4.68
CA ILE A 115 3.65 -7.54 3.45
C ILE A 115 3.37 -8.46 2.28
N ASP A 116 2.66 -7.94 1.26
CA ASP A 116 2.50 -8.60 -0.02
C ASP A 116 3.34 -7.89 -1.09
N SER A 117 4.27 -8.59 -1.74
CA SER A 117 5.18 -8.03 -2.74
C SER A 117 4.59 -7.96 -4.15
N HIS A 118 3.41 -8.55 -4.39
CA HIS A 118 2.84 -8.60 -5.74
C HIS A 118 1.31 -8.62 -5.71
N VAL A 119 0.73 -7.43 -5.66
CA VAL A 119 -0.73 -7.27 -5.81
C VAL A 119 -1.08 -6.45 -7.05
N HIS A 120 -2.33 -6.58 -7.45
CA HIS A 120 -3.00 -5.62 -8.31
C HIS A 120 -4.23 -5.11 -7.56
N ILE A 121 -4.03 -4.21 -6.60
CA ILE A 121 -5.05 -3.87 -5.59
C ILE A 121 -6.29 -3.20 -6.20
N THR A 122 -6.12 -2.52 -7.33
CA THR A 122 -7.20 -1.82 -8.04
C THR A 122 -7.89 -2.69 -9.10
N TRP A 123 -7.44 -3.93 -9.32
CA TRP A 123 -8.09 -4.82 -10.27
C TRP A 123 -9.37 -5.40 -9.68
N SER A 124 -10.34 -5.60 -10.55
CA SER A 124 -11.61 -6.22 -10.22
C SER A 124 -12.03 -7.15 -11.34
N PHE A 125 -12.85 -8.14 -11.02
CA PHE A 125 -13.32 -9.13 -11.99
C PHE A 125 -14.78 -8.85 -12.33
N GLY A 126 -15.07 -8.75 -13.63
CA GLY A 126 -16.44 -8.63 -14.14
C GLY A 126 -17.19 -9.96 -14.06
N GLU A 127 -18.47 -9.95 -14.42
CA GLU A 127 -19.34 -11.14 -14.40
C GLU A 127 -18.81 -12.30 -15.26
N ASN A 128 -18.03 -11.99 -16.29
CA ASN A 128 -17.36 -12.98 -17.14
C ASN A 128 -16.09 -13.59 -16.51
N GLY A 129 -15.80 -13.28 -15.25
CA GLY A 129 -14.62 -13.74 -14.50
C GLY A 129 -13.29 -13.17 -15.01
N LYS A 130 -13.31 -12.23 -15.95
CA LYS A 130 -12.11 -11.56 -16.46
C LYS A 130 -11.89 -10.27 -15.70
N ASN A 131 -10.62 -9.86 -15.62
CA ASN A 131 -10.30 -8.52 -15.12
C ASN A 131 -11.10 -7.49 -15.94
N ALA A 132 -11.83 -6.62 -15.27
CA ALA A 132 -12.62 -5.55 -15.88
C ALA A 132 -11.73 -4.54 -16.64
N GLY A 133 -10.40 -4.65 -16.51
CA GLY A 133 -9.42 -3.84 -17.22
C GLY A 133 -9.10 -2.56 -16.47
N ALA A 134 -8.15 -1.80 -17.02
CA ALA A 134 -7.83 -0.44 -16.54
C ALA A 134 -8.68 0.63 -17.24
N ASP A 135 -9.60 0.23 -18.12
CA ASP A 135 -10.42 1.11 -18.95
C ASP A 135 -11.55 1.74 -18.12
N GLY A 136 -11.18 2.71 -17.30
CA GLY A 136 -12.11 3.67 -16.71
C GLY A 136 -11.90 3.94 -15.23
N THR A 137 -11.77 5.23 -14.91
CA THR A 137 -12.04 5.79 -13.58
C THR A 137 -13.55 5.84 -13.33
N THR A 138 -14.22 4.70 -13.44
CA THR A 138 -15.64 4.62 -13.08
C THR A 138 -15.76 4.71 -11.56
N GLN A 139 -16.85 5.30 -11.06
CA GLN A 139 -17.13 5.32 -9.62
C GLN A 139 -17.17 3.88 -9.06
N PHE A 140 -17.66 2.93 -9.86
CA PHE A 140 -17.69 1.52 -9.51
C PHE A 140 -16.29 0.93 -9.30
N ALA A 141 -15.33 1.19 -10.20
CA ALA A 141 -13.94 0.75 -10.05
C ALA A 141 -13.27 1.35 -8.80
N ALA A 142 -13.59 2.61 -8.48
CA ALA A 142 -13.11 3.26 -7.25
C ALA A 142 -13.66 2.58 -5.98
N TYR A 143 -14.96 2.24 -5.96
CA TYR A 143 -15.56 1.52 -4.83
C TYR A 143 -14.96 0.12 -4.64
N GLN A 144 -14.72 -0.59 -5.74
CA GLN A 144 -14.05 -1.90 -5.67
C GLN A 144 -12.61 -1.78 -5.17
N SER A 145 -11.86 -0.78 -5.64
CA SER A 145 -10.49 -0.52 -5.18
C SER A 145 -10.44 -0.21 -3.68
N ALA A 146 -11.37 0.62 -3.19
CA ALA A 146 -11.50 0.90 -1.76
C ALA A 146 -11.90 -0.35 -0.95
N SER A 147 -12.82 -1.16 -1.47
CA SER A 147 -13.21 -2.44 -0.86
C SER A 147 -12.04 -3.43 -0.79
N ASN A 148 -11.25 -3.55 -1.86
CA ASN A 148 -10.06 -4.39 -1.89
C ASN A 148 -9.04 -3.92 -0.85
N ALA A 149 -8.75 -2.62 -0.79
CA ALA A 149 -7.83 -2.06 0.20
C ALA A 149 -8.29 -2.34 1.64
N TRP A 150 -9.59 -2.19 1.94
CA TRP A 150 -10.15 -2.54 3.23
C TRP A 150 -9.98 -4.03 3.55
N LEU A 151 -10.34 -4.93 2.62
CA LEU A 151 -10.23 -6.37 2.83
C LEU A 151 -8.77 -6.82 3.01
N THR A 152 -7.85 -6.27 2.23
CA THR A 152 -6.41 -6.52 2.36
C THR A 152 -5.91 -6.09 3.73
N LEU A 153 -6.29 -4.88 4.19
CA LEU A 153 -5.96 -4.45 5.54
C LEU A 153 -6.56 -5.42 6.56
N MET A 154 -7.85 -5.73 6.48
CA MET A 154 -8.54 -6.61 7.43
C MET A 154 -7.98 -8.03 7.48
N ALA A 155 -7.31 -8.49 6.42
CA ALA A 155 -6.61 -9.77 6.36
C ALA A 155 -5.23 -9.77 7.05
N GLY A 156 -4.77 -8.63 7.57
CA GLY A 156 -3.49 -8.52 8.28
C GLY A 156 -2.35 -7.90 7.48
N PHE A 157 -2.56 -7.55 6.21
CA PHE A 157 -1.57 -6.90 5.37
C PHE A 157 -1.56 -5.40 5.63
N THR A 158 -0.42 -4.88 6.10
CA THR A 158 -0.28 -3.45 6.43
C THR A 158 0.55 -2.70 5.40
N THR A 159 1.25 -3.42 4.50
CA THR A 159 1.94 -2.86 3.34
C THR A 159 1.78 -3.79 2.15
N VAL A 160 1.55 -3.24 0.96
CA VAL A 160 1.48 -3.99 -0.29
C VAL A 160 2.24 -3.28 -1.40
N GLN A 161 2.77 -4.06 -2.34
CA GLN A 161 3.41 -3.58 -3.55
C GLN A 161 2.48 -3.83 -4.74
N SER A 162 1.80 -2.78 -5.20
CA SER A 162 0.90 -2.81 -6.37
C SER A 162 1.69 -2.58 -7.66
N VAL A 163 1.64 -3.52 -8.59
CA VAL A 163 2.64 -3.60 -9.67
C VAL A 163 2.13 -3.19 -11.05
N GLY A 164 1.04 -2.43 -11.14
CA GLY A 164 0.62 -1.91 -12.44
C GLY A 164 -0.82 -1.40 -12.49
N SER A 165 -1.07 -0.24 -11.91
CA SER A 165 -2.18 0.63 -12.27
C SER A 165 -1.90 2.12 -12.00
N PRO A 166 -2.20 3.05 -12.93
CA PRO A 166 -2.20 4.48 -12.64
C PRO A 166 -3.14 4.87 -11.49
N THR A 167 -4.23 4.12 -11.30
CA THR A 167 -5.20 4.35 -10.23
C THR A 167 -4.66 3.98 -8.84
N ASP A 168 -3.48 3.37 -8.76
CA ASP A 168 -2.80 3.12 -7.48
C ASP A 168 -2.48 4.43 -6.76
N VAL A 169 -2.06 5.47 -7.48
CA VAL A 169 -1.64 6.77 -6.92
C VAL A 169 -2.77 7.43 -6.11
N PRO A 170 -3.96 7.71 -6.67
CA PRO A 170 -5.04 8.34 -5.89
C PRO A 170 -5.53 7.46 -4.74
N LEU A 171 -5.51 6.12 -4.88
CA LEU A 171 -5.86 5.21 -3.78
C LEU A 171 -4.82 5.28 -2.65
N ARG A 172 -3.53 5.19 -2.99
CA ARG A 172 -2.41 5.32 -2.05
C ARG A 172 -2.51 6.63 -1.28
N ASP A 173 -2.72 7.73 -1.98
CA ASP A 173 -2.74 9.06 -1.38
C ASP A 173 -3.97 9.24 -0.47
N ALA A 174 -5.14 8.74 -0.88
CA ALA A 174 -6.34 8.71 -0.03
C ALA A 174 -6.13 7.88 1.25
N ILE A 175 -5.43 6.75 1.17
CA ILE A 175 -5.07 5.94 2.34
C ILE A 175 -4.03 6.66 3.21
N ALA A 176 -2.99 7.23 2.61
CA ALA A 176 -1.91 7.91 3.32
C ALA A 176 -2.40 9.14 4.12
N THR A 177 -3.42 9.83 3.60
CA THR A 177 -4.09 10.96 4.26
C THR A 177 -5.19 10.53 5.24
N GLY A 178 -5.50 9.22 5.34
CA GLY A 178 -6.51 8.66 6.23
C GLY A 178 -7.96 8.84 5.78
N VAL A 179 -8.19 9.22 4.52
CA VAL A 179 -9.54 9.31 3.92
C VAL A 179 -10.14 7.92 3.76
N LEU A 180 -9.33 6.94 3.34
CA LEU A 180 -9.73 5.54 3.21
C LEU A 180 -8.89 4.66 4.14
N PRO A 181 -9.47 3.64 4.77
CA PRO A 181 -8.68 2.61 5.43
C PRO A 181 -8.06 1.67 4.39
N GLY A 182 -6.80 1.32 4.57
CA GLY A 182 -6.10 0.38 3.71
C GLY A 182 -4.64 0.16 4.11
N PRO A 183 -3.93 -0.78 3.47
CA PRO A 183 -2.48 -0.95 3.66
C PRO A 183 -1.73 0.25 3.09
N ARG A 184 -0.47 0.44 3.52
CA ARG A 184 0.47 1.28 2.78
C ARG A 184 0.69 0.68 1.39
N ILE A 185 0.51 1.49 0.35
CA ILE A 185 0.72 1.04 -1.04
C ILE A 185 2.05 1.59 -1.55
N LEU A 186 2.92 0.67 -2.00
CA LEU A 186 4.05 0.98 -2.86
C LEU A 186 3.63 0.67 -4.30
N THR A 187 3.79 1.58 -5.26
CA THR A 187 3.26 1.37 -6.62
C THR A 187 4.29 1.50 -7.73
N ALA A 188 4.18 0.62 -8.73
CA ALA A 188 4.89 0.73 -10.00
C ALA A 188 4.19 1.65 -11.01
N ILE A 189 2.98 2.12 -10.69
CA ILE A 189 2.09 2.92 -11.53
C ILE A 189 1.82 2.22 -12.87
N GLU A 190 2.63 2.48 -13.89
CA GLU A 190 2.53 1.80 -15.18
C GLU A 190 3.71 0.84 -15.38
N PRO A 191 3.45 -0.40 -15.80
CA PRO A 191 4.52 -1.34 -16.11
C PRO A 191 5.16 -1.04 -17.48
N LEU A 192 6.47 -1.26 -17.61
CA LEU A 192 7.15 -1.32 -18.89
C LEU A 192 6.75 -2.62 -19.60
N GLN A 193 5.99 -2.50 -20.68
CA GLN A 193 5.50 -3.63 -21.46
C GLN A 193 6.48 -4.01 -22.57
N GLY A 194 7.21 -5.12 -22.40
CA GLY A 194 8.11 -5.62 -23.44
C GLY A 194 7.35 -6.08 -24.68
N LYS A 195 7.76 -5.59 -25.85
CA LYS A 195 7.21 -5.90 -27.18
C LYS A 195 8.34 -6.06 -28.22
N GLY A 196 9.52 -6.53 -27.79
CA GLY A 196 10.72 -6.60 -28.61
C GLY A 196 11.21 -5.20 -29.02
N GLU A 197 11.56 -5.04 -30.29
CA GLU A 197 11.97 -3.75 -30.85
C GLU A 197 10.90 -2.66 -30.68
N LYS A 198 9.61 -3.03 -30.70
CA LYS A 198 8.48 -2.10 -30.52
C LYS A 198 8.34 -1.56 -29.09
N THR A 199 9.12 -2.05 -28.13
CA THR A 199 9.18 -1.44 -26.80
C THR A 199 9.76 -0.02 -26.88
N GLY A 200 10.68 0.20 -27.81
CA GLY A 200 11.42 1.45 -27.95
C GLY A 200 12.93 1.25 -27.91
N THR A 201 13.63 2.33 -28.23
CA THR A 201 15.08 2.50 -28.10
C THR A 201 15.51 2.48 -26.63
N LEU A 202 16.82 2.31 -26.40
CA LEU A 202 17.36 2.31 -25.03
C LEU A 202 17.07 3.64 -24.31
N ASP A 203 17.16 4.77 -25.01
CA ASP A 203 16.91 6.09 -24.42
C ASP A 203 15.43 6.31 -24.09
N GLU A 204 14.51 5.81 -24.93
CA GLU A 204 13.07 5.84 -24.63
C GLU A 204 12.74 4.99 -23.41
N ILE A 205 13.39 3.84 -23.23
CA ILE A 205 13.23 3.00 -22.04
C ILE A 205 13.75 3.73 -20.78
N ARG A 206 14.90 4.41 -20.86
CA ARG A 206 15.40 5.22 -19.74
C ARG A 206 14.47 6.39 -19.44
N ALA A 207 13.95 7.05 -20.47
CA ALA A 207 12.99 8.13 -20.32
C ALA A 207 11.69 7.65 -19.66
N PHE A 208 11.22 6.44 -19.99
CA PHE A 208 10.09 5.82 -19.31
C PHE A 208 10.34 5.67 -17.80
N VAL A 209 11.51 5.16 -17.40
CA VAL A 209 11.85 5.00 -15.97
C VAL A 209 11.84 6.34 -15.24
N ARG A 210 12.45 7.37 -15.83
CA ARG A 210 12.43 8.73 -15.26
C ARG A 210 11.00 9.28 -15.14
N LYS A 211 10.17 9.08 -16.17
CA LYS A 211 8.75 9.47 -16.14
C LYS A 211 8.00 8.81 -14.98
N GLN A 212 8.20 7.51 -14.75
CA GLN A 212 7.57 6.81 -13.62
C GLN A 212 8.08 7.34 -12.27
N LYS A 213 9.39 7.63 -12.15
CA LYS A 213 9.95 8.27 -10.96
C LYS A 213 9.28 9.62 -10.67
N ASP A 214 9.18 10.47 -11.70
CA ASP A 214 8.56 11.80 -11.59
C ASP A 214 7.07 11.72 -11.25
N ALA A 215 6.38 10.68 -11.73
CA ALA A 215 4.99 10.38 -11.36
C ALA A 215 4.83 9.84 -9.92
N GLY A 216 5.93 9.62 -9.20
CA GLY A 216 5.94 9.14 -7.82
C GLY A 216 5.85 7.63 -7.68
N ALA A 217 6.35 6.86 -8.65
CA ALA A 217 6.51 5.41 -8.51
C ALA A 217 7.55 5.05 -7.45
N ASP A 218 7.27 4.00 -6.67
CA ASP A 218 8.15 3.45 -5.63
C ASP A 218 9.10 2.37 -6.19
N LEU A 219 8.77 1.84 -7.37
CA LEU A 219 9.51 0.80 -8.10
C LEU A 219 9.14 0.82 -9.58
N ILE A 220 9.86 0.06 -10.41
CA ILE A 220 9.55 -0.15 -11.82
C ILE A 220 9.15 -1.61 -12.05
N LYS A 221 7.94 -1.84 -12.57
CA LYS A 221 7.51 -3.16 -13.08
C LYS A 221 7.95 -3.32 -14.53
N ILE A 222 8.55 -4.45 -14.88
CA ILE A 222 8.98 -4.78 -16.23
C ILE A 222 8.38 -6.12 -16.66
N PHE A 223 7.76 -6.19 -17.84
CA PHE A 223 7.40 -7.45 -18.49
C PHE A 223 8.49 -7.86 -19.48
N ALA A 224 9.36 -8.78 -19.04
CA ALA A 224 10.52 -9.25 -19.80
C ALA A 224 10.28 -10.58 -20.53
N SER A 225 9.14 -11.23 -20.27
CA SER A 225 8.67 -12.39 -21.02
C SER A 225 7.17 -12.35 -21.28
N ALA A 226 6.73 -13.11 -22.28
CA ALA A 226 5.33 -13.44 -22.46
C ALA A 226 4.79 -14.27 -21.28
N SER A 227 3.47 -14.37 -21.16
CA SER A 227 2.85 -15.26 -20.16
C SER A 227 3.29 -16.72 -20.36
N ILE A 228 3.30 -17.51 -19.29
CA ILE A 228 3.52 -18.96 -19.39
C ILE A 228 2.52 -19.65 -20.34
N ARG A 229 1.29 -19.12 -20.45
CA ARG A 229 0.26 -19.61 -21.40
C ARG A 229 0.61 -19.35 -22.87
N GLN A 230 1.54 -18.43 -23.11
CA GLN A 230 2.06 -18.05 -24.42
C GLN A 230 3.51 -18.55 -24.61
N GLY A 231 3.95 -19.50 -23.80
CA GLY A 231 5.26 -20.13 -23.93
C GLY A 231 6.41 -19.41 -23.21
N GLY A 232 6.18 -18.26 -22.56
CA GLY A 232 7.19 -17.61 -21.70
C GLY A 232 8.43 -17.09 -22.42
N GLY A 233 8.34 -16.79 -23.72
CA GLY A 233 9.47 -16.28 -24.51
C GLY A 233 9.86 -14.85 -24.12
N MET A 234 11.12 -14.48 -24.36
CA MET A 234 11.64 -13.12 -24.13
C MET A 234 10.81 -12.06 -24.85
N THR A 235 10.55 -10.94 -24.18
CA THR A 235 9.89 -9.76 -24.77
C THR A 235 10.76 -8.51 -24.77
N LEU A 236 11.98 -8.59 -24.22
CA LEU A 236 12.99 -7.55 -24.24
C LEU A 236 14.35 -8.15 -24.62
N SER A 237 15.21 -7.39 -25.28
CA SER A 237 16.62 -7.77 -25.43
C SER A 237 17.39 -7.57 -24.11
N GLN A 238 18.60 -8.14 -24.02
CA GLN A 238 19.48 -7.90 -22.87
C GLN A 238 19.80 -6.41 -22.71
N ASP A 239 20.06 -5.69 -23.81
CA ASP A 239 20.37 -4.27 -23.77
C ASP A 239 19.19 -3.42 -23.30
N GLN A 240 17.97 -3.78 -23.71
CA GLN A 240 16.75 -3.13 -23.21
C GLN A 240 16.55 -3.36 -21.70
N LEU A 241 16.84 -4.56 -21.21
CA LEU A 241 16.80 -4.87 -19.77
C LEU A 241 17.87 -4.11 -18.98
N ASN A 242 19.11 -4.11 -19.49
CA ASN A 242 20.21 -3.31 -18.91
C ASN A 242 19.79 -1.84 -18.85
N ALA A 243 19.19 -1.31 -19.92
CA ALA A 243 18.74 0.07 -19.95
C ALA A 243 17.69 0.39 -18.88
N ALA A 244 16.68 -0.47 -18.73
CA ALA A 244 15.65 -0.28 -17.72
C ALA A 244 16.21 -0.40 -16.29
N CYS A 245 16.98 -1.44 -16.00
CA CYS A 245 17.45 -1.73 -14.64
C CYS A 245 18.58 -0.80 -14.19
N ASP A 246 19.51 -0.41 -15.07
CA ASP A 246 20.53 0.59 -14.76
C ASP A 246 19.93 1.95 -14.45
N GLU A 247 18.94 2.39 -15.23
CA GLU A 247 18.29 3.68 -14.99
C GLU A 247 17.49 3.66 -13.69
N ALA A 248 16.76 2.57 -13.41
CA ALA A 248 16.03 2.44 -12.16
C ALA A 248 16.97 2.52 -10.95
N ASN A 249 18.11 1.83 -11.00
CA ASN A 249 19.14 1.91 -9.96
C ASN A 249 19.67 3.33 -9.77
N LYS A 250 19.93 4.08 -10.86
CA LYS A 250 20.34 5.50 -10.79
C LYS A 250 19.27 6.40 -10.15
N GLN A 251 17.99 6.11 -10.37
CA GLN A 251 16.86 6.83 -9.76
C GLN A 251 16.55 6.37 -8.32
N GLY A 252 17.33 5.43 -7.77
CA GLY A 252 17.12 4.83 -6.45
C GLY A 252 15.84 4.00 -6.37
N LEU A 253 15.38 3.44 -7.50
CA LEU A 253 14.18 2.63 -7.59
C LEU A 253 14.54 1.14 -7.66
N ARG A 254 13.73 0.31 -7.01
CA ARG A 254 13.75 -1.14 -7.21
C ARG A 254 13.11 -1.49 -8.55
N THR A 255 13.53 -2.59 -9.15
CA THR A 255 12.90 -3.20 -10.32
C THR A 255 12.30 -4.56 -9.97
N LEU A 256 11.08 -4.78 -10.42
CA LEU A 256 10.38 -6.05 -10.31
C LEU A 256 10.06 -6.54 -11.72
N VAL A 257 10.59 -7.72 -12.08
CA VAL A 257 10.55 -8.23 -13.44
C VAL A 257 9.65 -9.46 -13.53
N HIS A 258 8.57 -9.37 -14.31
CA HIS A 258 7.84 -10.55 -14.77
C HIS A 258 8.73 -11.29 -15.78
N ALA A 259 9.24 -12.46 -15.36
CA ALA A 259 10.16 -13.24 -16.17
C ALA A 259 9.94 -14.74 -15.99
N TYR A 260 9.93 -15.43 -17.12
CA TYR A 260 10.03 -16.88 -17.23
C TYR A 260 11.28 -17.27 -18.02
N LYS A 261 11.77 -18.49 -17.82
CA LYS A 261 12.86 -19.08 -18.63
C LYS A 261 14.08 -18.14 -18.70
N ASP A 262 14.58 -17.86 -19.91
CA ASP A 262 15.78 -17.06 -20.16
C ASP A 262 15.66 -15.62 -19.65
N ALA A 263 14.44 -15.08 -19.54
CA ALA A 263 14.21 -13.74 -19.02
C ALA A 263 14.64 -13.61 -17.57
N VAL A 264 14.62 -14.72 -16.80
CA VAL A 264 15.09 -14.71 -15.42
C VAL A 264 16.61 -14.47 -15.36
N ARG A 265 17.36 -15.16 -16.23
CA ARG A 265 18.81 -14.94 -16.35
C ARG A 265 19.11 -13.53 -16.82
N ALA A 266 18.40 -13.08 -17.86
CA ALA A 266 18.61 -11.76 -18.45
C ALA A 266 18.34 -10.64 -17.44
N ALA A 267 17.27 -10.75 -16.65
CA ALA A 267 16.94 -9.81 -15.59
C ALA A 267 18.01 -9.78 -14.48
N ALA A 268 18.55 -10.95 -14.10
CA ALA A 268 19.61 -11.00 -13.11
C ALA A 268 20.92 -10.36 -13.62
N PHE A 269 21.29 -10.63 -14.87
CA PHE A 269 22.48 -10.03 -15.50
C PHE A 269 22.35 -8.52 -15.74
N ALA A 270 21.13 -8.03 -15.95
CA ALA A 270 20.82 -6.61 -16.01
C ALA A 270 20.84 -5.91 -14.64
N GLY A 271 21.10 -6.63 -13.54
CA GLY A 271 21.14 -6.05 -12.20
C GLY A 271 19.76 -5.69 -11.65
N CYS A 272 18.69 -6.34 -12.13
CA CYS A 272 17.34 -6.09 -11.62
C CYS A 272 17.16 -6.66 -10.19
N THR A 273 16.31 -6.01 -9.38
CA THR A 273 16.27 -6.28 -7.92
C THR A 273 15.34 -7.42 -7.51
N GLU A 274 14.28 -7.68 -8.27
CA GLU A 274 13.25 -8.67 -7.96
C GLU A 274 12.77 -9.35 -9.24
N VAL A 275 12.58 -10.67 -9.18
CA VAL A 275 12.04 -11.47 -10.29
C VAL A 275 10.78 -12.17 -9.81
N GLU A 276 9.68 -11.94 -10.52
CA GLU A 276 8.38 -12.53 -10.25
C GLU A 276 8.14 -13.79 -11.05
N HIS A 277 7.34 -14.68 -10.46
CA HIS A 277 7.10 -16.06 -10.91
C HIS A 277 8.34 -16.95 -10.82
N GLY A 278 9.47 -16.55 -11.42
CA GLY A 278 10.77 -17.19 -11.23
C GLY A 278 10.79 -18.69 -11.55
N THR A 279 9.84 -19.18 -12.35
CA THR A 279 9.74 -20.60 -12.68
C THR A 279 10.64 -20.96 -13.86
N MET A 280 11.06 -22.23 -13.91
CA MET A 280 11.96 -22.79 -14.94
C MET A 280 13.39 -22.25 -14.90
N ILE A 281 13.88 -21.88 -13.73
CA ILE A 281 15.30 -21.59 -13.49
C ILE A 281 16.05 -22.93 -13.38
N ALA A 282 16.95 -23.21 -14.32
CA ALA A 282 17.88 -24.35 -14.21
C ALA A 282 18.72 -24.21 -12.92
N CYS A 283 18.97 -25.32 -12.20
CA CYS A 283 19.59 -25.28 -10.87
C CYS A 283 20.93 -24.50 -10.83
N ALA A 284 21.75 -24.63 -11.89
CA ALA A 284 23.02 -23.92 -12.05
C ALA A 284 22.88 -22.38 -12.05
N MET A 285 21.71 -21.85 -12.42
CA MET A 285 21.48 -20.40 -12.51
C MET A 285 21.29 -19.75 -11.15
N ARG A 286 20.72 -20.45 -10.17
CA ARG A 286 20.49 -19.90 -8.82
C ARG A 286 21.79 -19.45 -8.15
N GLU A 287 22.88 -20.15 -8.45
CA GLU A 287 24.18 -19.85 -7.87
C GLU A 287 24.88 -18.69 -8.57
N SER A 288 24.72 -18.56 -9.89
CA SER A 288 25.20 -17.38 -10.64
C SER A 288 24.49 -16.09 -10.22
N ILE A 289 23.18 -16.15 -9.94
CA ILE A 289 22.41 -14.98 -9.45
C ILE A 289 22.90 -14.54 -8.06
N ARG A 290 23.26 -15.49 -7.18
CA ARG A 290 23.81 -15.18 -5.85
C ARG A 290 25.20 -14.54 -5.89
N ARG A 291 26.00 -14.85 -6.92
CA ARG A 291 27.39 -14.35 -7.07
C ARG A 291 27.49 -13.03 -7.83
N ALA A 292 26.44 -12.63 -8.56
CA ALA A 292 26.39 -11.40 -9.35
C ALA A 292 25.88 -10.17 -8.55
N ARG A 293 25.49 -10.37 -7.29
CA ARG A 293 25.14 -9.33 -6.31
C ARG A 293 26.21 -9.25 -5.24
#